data_AF-X0URY4-F1
#
_entry.id   AF-X0URY4-F1
#
_cell.length_a   1.000
_cell.length_b   1.000
_cell.length_c   1.000
_cell.angle_alpha   90.00
_cell.angle_beta   90.00
_cell.angle_gamma   90.00
#
_symmetry.space_group_name_H-M   'P 1'
#
loop_
_entity.id
_entity.type
_entity.pdbx_description
1 polymer ?
#
loop_
_entity_poly.entity_id
_entity_poly.type
_entity_poly.pdbx_seq_one_letter_code
_entity_poly.pdbx_strand_id
1 'polypeptide(L)' 'MQFLTILLNFVYAIIGGFVTIFFMWFGFKLFDRITHFDTSKEIAKDNRAVGLVVMGIFIGIGIAIGLVIGMGLN' A
#
# COMPACT_ATOMS: atom_id res chain seq x y z
N MET A 1 18.14 14.89 -23.51
CA MET A 1 16.95 15.42 -22.81
C MET A 1 15.89 14.34 -22.58
N GLN A 2 15.39 13.66 -23.62
CA GLN A 2 14.31 12.66 -23.48
C GLN A 2 14.66 11.41 -22.64
N PHE A 3 15.90 10.90 -22.77
CA PHE A 3 16.38 9.76 -21.98
C PHE A 3 16.43 10.04 -20.47
N LEU A 4 16.81 11.26 -20.09
CA LEU A 4 16.89 11.67 -18.68
C LEU A 4 15.50 11.71 -18.03
N THR A 5 14.49 12.23 -18.73
CA THR A 5 13.10 12.26 -18.26
C THR A 5 12.55 10.85 -18.02
N ILE A 6 12.80 9.94 -18.96
CA ILE A 6 12.38 8.53 -18.82
C ILE A 6 13.04 7.89 -17.60
N LEU A 7 14.34 8.13 -17.41
CA LEU A 7 15.08 7.61 -16.25
C LEU A 7 14.52 8.17 -14.93
N LEU A 8 14.24 9.48 -14.88
CA LEU A 8 13.68 10.12 -13.68
C LEU A 8 12.31 9.54 -13.32
N ASN A 9 11.43 9.37 -14.31
CA ASN A 9 10.11 8.77 -14.15
C ASN A 9 10.19 7.32 -13.65
N PHE A 10 11.18 6.57 -14.13
CA PHE A 10 11.43 5.20 -13.67
C PHE A 10 11.86 5.17 -12.19
N VAL A 11 12.78 6.05 -11.79
CA VAL A 11 13.20 6.19 -10.39
C VAL A 11 12.02 6.62 -9.52
N TYR A 12 11.19 7.55 -9.99
CA TYR A 12 10.01 8.01 -9.27
C TYR A 12 8.99 6.89 -9.06
N ALA A 13 8.74 6.06 -10.08
CA ALA A 13 7.87 4.90 -9.97
C ALA A 13 8.40 3.86 -8.97
N ILE A 14 9.71 3.60 -8.96
CA ILE A 14 10.35 2.69 -7.99
C ILE A 14 10.17 3.22 -6.56
N ILE A 15 10.49 4.50 -6.32
CA ILE A 15 10.34 5.12 -5.00
C ILE A 15 8.88 5.08 -4.56
N GLY A 16 7.96 5.42 -5.47
CA GLY A 16 6.53 5.35 -5.24
C GLY A 16 6.09 3.94 -4.81
N GLY A 17 6.57 2.90 -5.49
CA GLY A 17 6.30 1.51 -5.12
C GLY A 17 6.80 1.14 -3.72
N PHE A 18 8.01 1.57 -3.34
CA PHE A 18 8.51 1.36 -1.98
C PHE A 18 7.67 2.09 -0.93
N VAL A 19 7.23 3.32 -1.23
CA VAL A 19 6.32 4.09 -0.37
C VAL A 19 4.98 3.36 -0.23
N THR A 20 4.43 2.79 -1.32
CA THR A 20 3.20 2.00 -1.26
C THR A 20 3.32 0.82 -0.31
N ILE A 21 4.39 0.02 -0.42
CA ILE A 21 4.62 -1.14 0.44
C ILE A 21 4.76 -0.70 1.91
N PHE A 22 5.47 0.40 2.17
CA PHE A 22 5.60 0.96 3.51
C PHE A 22 4.24 1.34 4.11
N PHE A 23 3.38 2.02 3.32
CA PHE A 23 2.04 2.37 3.76
C PHE A 23 1.13 1.17 3.97
N MET A 24 1.24 0.12 3.14
CA MET A 24 0.49 -1.12 3.34
C MET A 24 0.85 -1.79 4.68
N TRP A 25 2.15 -1.89 4.98
CA TRP A 25 2.61 -2.41 6.28
C TRP A 25 2.16 -1.52 7.44
N PHE A 26 2.24 -0.20 7.27
CA PHE A 26 1.80 0.76 8.27
C PHE A 26 0.30 0.67 8.53
N GLY A 27 -0.53 0.54 7.49
CA GLY A 27 -1.98 0.37 7.58
C GLY A 27 -2.35 -0.90 8.35
N PHE A 28 -1.66 -2.00 8.07
CA PHE A 28 -1.81 -3.25 8.83
C PHE A 28 -1.49 -3.08 10.31
N LYS A 29 -0.35 -2.46 10.62
CA LYS A 29 0.10 -2.27 12.01
C LYS A 29 -0.77 -1.28 12.78
N LEU A 30 -1.30 -0.27 12.09
CA LEU A 30 -2.25 0.67 12.65
C LEU A 30 -3.57 -0.01 12.97
N PHE A 31 -4.07 -0.85 12.06
CA PHE A 31 -5.28 -1.63 12.28
C PHE A 31 -5.15 -2.54 13.52
N ASP A 32 -4.05 -3.30 13.60
CA ASP A 32 -3.73 -4.18 14.73
C ASP A 32 -3.72 -3.45 16.08
N ARG A 33 -3.16 -2.22 16.09
CA ARG A 33 -3.13 -1.37 17.29
C ARG A 33 -4.51 -0.84 17.68
N ILE A 34 -5.36 -0.48 16.71
CA ILE A 34 -6.70 0.06 16.98
C ILE A 34 -7.62 -1.04 17.51
N THR A 35 -7.55 -2.23 16.92
CA THR A 35 -8.45 -3.34 17.25
C THR A 35 -8.00 -4.15 18.46
N HIS A 36 -6.76 -3.96 18.95
CA HIS A 36 -6.18 -4.68 20.09
C HIS A 36 -6.17 -6.22 19.97
N PHE A 37 -6.34 -6.76 18.75
CA PHE A 37 -6.18 -8.18 18.45
C PHE A 37 -5.22 -8.35 17.28
N ASP A 38 -4.50 -9.47 17.32
CA ASP A 38 -3.53 -9.82 16.28
C ASP A 38 -4.25 -10.23 15.00
N THR A 39 -4.23 -9.33 14.03
CA THR A 39 -4.88 -9.45 12.72
C THR A 39 -4.42 -10.71 11.99
N SER A 40 -3.14 -11.07 12.11
CA SER A 40 -2.57 -12.27 11.46
C SER A 40 -3.13 -13.55 12.08
N LYS A 41 -3.31 -13.57 13.41
CA LYS A 41 -3.93 -14.71 14.11
C LYS A 41 -5.41 -14.84 13.77
N GLU A 42 -6.13 -13.73 13.65
CA GLU A 42 -7.54 -13.77 13.27
C GLU A 42 -7.75 -14.28 11.84
N ILE A 43 -6.90 -13.88 10.90
CA ILE A 43 -6.92 -14.44 9.54
C ILE A 43 -6.63 -15.95 9.56
N ALA A 44 -5.68 -16.41 10.38
CA ALA A 44 -5.37 -17.84 10.51
C ALA A 44 -6.51 -18.67 11.11
N LYS A 45 -7.42 -18.05 11.88
CA LYS A 45 -8.63 -18.67 12.44
C LYS A 45 -9.83 -18.68 11.48
N ASP A 46 -9.63 -18.38 10.19
CA ASP A 46 -10.70 -18.18 9.20
C ASP A 46 -11.67 -17.03 9.55
N ASN A 47 -11.18 -15.99 10.23
CA ASN A 47 -11.98 -14.79 10.46
C ASN A 47 -12.08 -13.94 9.17
N ARG A 48 -13.09 -14.26 8.36
CA ARG A 48 -13.35 -13.61 7.07
C ARG A 48 -13.58 -12.11 7.18
N ALA A 49 -14.12 -11.63 8.31
CA ALA A 49 -14.34 -10.20 8.52
C ALA A 49 -13.00 -9.44 8.53
N VAL A 50 -12.00 -9.97 9.23
CA VAL A 50 -10.65 -9.39 9.26
C VAL A 50 -9.98 -9.48 7.89
N GLY A 51 -10.15 -10.59 7.19
CA GLY A 51 -9.65 -10.75 5.81
C GLY A 51 -10.22 -9.69 4.83
N LEU A 52 -11.52 -9.40 4.92
CA LEU A 52 -12.16 -8.35 4.11
C LEU A 52 -11.62 -6.94 4.43
N VAL A 53 -11.36 -6.64 5.70
CA VAL A 53 -10.80 -5.35 6.09
C VAL A 53 -9.38 -5.18 5.54
N VAL A 54 -8.55 -6.21 5.68
CA VAL A 54 -7.20 -6.22 5.11
C VAL A 54 -7.23 -6.03 3.60
N MET A 55 -8.11 -6.74 2.90
CA MET A 55 -8.31 -6.55 1.46
C MET A 55 -8.65 -5.08 1.14
N GLY A 56 -9.56 -4.46 1.89
CA GLY A 56 -9.93 -3.07 1.73
C GLY A 56 -8.76 -2.10 1.94
N ILE A 57 -7.92 -2.33 2.95
CA ILE A 57 -6.71 -1.53 3.22
C ILE A 57 -5.76 -1.59 2.02
N PHE A 58 -5.51 -2.77 1.45
CA PHE A 58 -4.57 -2.94 0.34
C PHE A 58 -5.07 -2.29 -0.95
N ILE A 59 -6.34 -2.51 -1.28
CA ILE A 59 -6.96 -1.92 -2.46
C ILE A 59 -7.00 -0.39 -2.32
N GLY A 60 -7.41 0.13 -1.17
CA GLY A 60 -7.48 1.56 -0.92
C GLY A 60 -6.11 2.25 -1.04
N ILE A 61 -5.08 1.71 -0.39
CA ILE A 61 -3.72 2.25 -0.45
C ILE A 61 -3.14 2.14 -1.87
N GLY A 62 -3.35 1.00 -2.53
CA GLY A 62 -2.88 0.77 -3.90
C GLY A 62 -3.48 1.78 -4.89
N ILE A 63 -4.78 2.03 -4.80
CA ILE A 63 -5.45 3.03 -5.65
C ILE A 63 -4.96 4.44 -5.31
N ALA A 64 -4.94 4.81 -4.03
CA ALA A 64 -4.56 6.16 -3.60
C ALA A 64 -3.14 6.52 -4.04
N ILE A 65 -2.17 5.65 -3.75
CA ILE A 65 -0.77 5.93 -4.08
C ILE A 65 -0.50 5.73 -5.58
N GLY A 66 -1.15 4.74 -6.21
CA GLY A 66 -1.06 4.53 -7.66
C GLY A 66 -1.51 5.75 -8.45
N LEU A 67 -2.59 6.41 -8.03
CA LEU A 67 -3.05 7.68 -8.62
C LEU A 67 -2.04 8.80 -8.40
N VAL A 68 -1.51 8.95 -7.19
CA VAL A 68 -0.51 10.00 -6.88
C VAL A 68 0.74 9.83 -7.73
N ILE A 69 1.26 8.61 -7.87
CA ILE A 69 2.42 8.32 -8.73
C ILE A 69 2.07 8.60 -10.18
N GLY A 70 0.93 8.09 -10.66
CA GLY A 70 0.49 8.28 -12.05
C GLY A 70 0.32 9.74 -12.45
N MET A 71 -0.17 10.59 -11.54
CA MET A 71 -0.29 12.04 -11.76
C MET A 71 1.05 12.79 -11.63
N GLY A 72 2.03 12.22 -10.92
CA GLY A 72 3.36 12.81 -10.73
C GLY A 72 4.33 12.60 -11.89
N LEU A 73 4.04 11.66 -12.79
CA LEU A 73 4.83 11.39 -13.99
C LEU A 73 4.33 12.31 -15.13
N ASN A 74 5.13 13.31 -15.53
CA ASN A 74 4.84 14.25 -16.63
C ASN A 74 6.10 14.52 -17.47
#